data_AF-A0A433N590-F1
#
_entry.id   AF-A0A433N590-F1
#
_cell.length_a   1.000
_cell.length_b   1.000
_cell.length_c   1.000
_cell.angle_alpha   90.00
_cell.angle_beta   90.00
_cell.angle_gamma   90.00
#
_symmetry.space_group_name_H-M   'P 1'
#
loop_
_entity.id
_entity.type
_entity.pdbx_description
1 polymer ?
#
loop_
_entity_poly.entity_id
_entity_poly.type
_entity_poly.pdbx_seq_one_letter_code
_entity_poly.pdbx_strand_id
1 'polypeptide(L)'
;MKKNDLINILRDKFPLFSQTNDDDDVYLLYGSFGSFFIDLINLRFLNKCEPRNYFYSNVEVIYKNKEVIDKEIERIYFFIDELYLGSDSEVHDVLNTCLFEAMMGNDFSYNLARNFLSKETYNHYLEITKRVI
;
A
#
# COMPACT_ATOMS: atom_id res chain seq x y z
N MET A 1 -18.84 1.00 0.01
CA MET A 1 -18.30 -0.10 -0.85
C MET A 1 -18.18 -1.32 0.04
N LYS A 2 -18.54 -2.53 -0.38
CA LYS A 2 -18.50 -3.69 0.53
C LYS A 2 -17.08 -4.28 0.61
N LYS A 3 -16.72 -4.90 1.73
CA LYS A 3 -15.41 -5.56 1.93
C LYS A 3 -15.07 -6.60 0.86
N ASN A 4 -16.06 -7.33 0.35
CA ASN A 4 -15.83 -8.28 -0.75
C ASN A 4 -15.50 -7.59 -2.08
N ASP A 5 -15.94 -6.34 -2.28
CA ASP A 5 -15.61 -5.57 -3.48
C ASP A 5 -14.13 -5.14 -3.43
N LEU A 6 -13.59 -4.85 -2.24
CA LEU A 6 -12.17 -4.49 -2.04
C LEU A 6 -11.22 -5.58 -2.53
N ILE A 7 -11.53 -6.85 -2.25
CA ILE A 7 -10.72 -8.00 -2.69
C ILE A 7 -10.62 -8.01 -4.21
N ASN A 8 -11.77 -7.93 -4.90
CA ASN A 8 -11.81 -7.96 -6.36
C ASN A 8 -11.10 -6.75 -6.97
N ILE A 9 -11.36 -5.55 -6.44
CA ILE A 9 -10.75 -4.31 -6.94
C ILE A 9 -9.22 -4.36 -6.82
N LEU A 10 -8.69 -4.79 -5.67
CA LEU A 10 -7.26 -4.92 -5.48
C LEU A 10 -6.68 -5.95 -6.47
N ARG A 11 -7.35 -7.10 -6.61
CA ARG A 11 -6.89 -8.18 -7.46
C ARG A 11 -6.81 -7.77 -8.94
N ASP A 12 -7.81 -7.01 -9.40
CA ASP A 12 -7.92 -6.51 -10.76
C ASP A 12 -6.90 -5.38 -11.05
N LYS A 13 -6.69 -4.46 -10.11
CA LYS A 13 -5.78 -3.32 -10.31
C LYS A 13 -4.29 -3.69 -10.18
N PHE A 14 -3.98 -4.70 -9.36
CA PHE A 14 -2.59 -5.11 -9.05
C PHE A 14 -2.34 -6.60 -9.30
N PRO A 15 -2.50 -7.10 -10.54
CA PRO A 15 -2.44 -8.53 -10.85
C PRO A 15 -1.09 -9.17 -10.53
N LEU A 16 0.01 -8.40 -10.55
CA LEU A 16 1.33 -8.90 -10.15
C LEU A 16 1.39 -9.25 -8.67
N PHE A 17 0.78 -8.43 -7.81
CA PHE A 17 0.65 -8.76 -6.38
C PHE A 17 -0.31 -9.95 -6.20
N SER A 18 -1.45 -9.94 -6.90
CA SER A 18 -2.49 -10.99 -6.82
C SER A 18 -2.01 -12.38 -7.18
N GLN A 19 -1.01 -12.51 -8.06
CA GLN A 19 -0.41 -13.80 -8.39
C GLN A 19 0.43 -14.40 -7.24
N THR A 20 0.70 -13.61 -6.21
CA THR A 20 1.63 -13.93 -5.13
C THR A 20 0.96 -14.05 -3.77
N ASN A 21 -0.34 -13.75 -3.70
CA ASN A 21 -1.18 -13.84 -2.51
C ASN A 21 -2.57 -14.37 -2.92
N ASP A 22 -3.02 -15.44 -2.27
CA ASP A 22 -4.32 -16.10 -2.50
C ASP A 22 -5.30 -15.91 -1.32
N ASP A 23 -5.03 -14.96 -0.41
CA ASP A 23 -5.90 -14.67 0.73
C ASP A 23 -7.24 -14.08 0.27
N ASP A 24 -8.33 -14.66 0.77
CA ASP A 24 -9.71 -14.21 0.52
C ASP A 24 -10.28 -13.40 1.71
N ASP A 25 -9.50 -13.18 2.78
CA ASP A 25 -9.85 -12.24 3.84
C ASP A 25 -9.31 -10.84 3.52
N VAL A 26 -10.17 -9.83 3.65
CA VAL A 26 -9.81 -8.47 3.25
C VAL A 26 -8.67 -7.88 4.07
N TYR A 27 -8.58 -8.16 5.38
CA TYR A 27 -7.52 -7.60 6.22
C TYR A 27 -6.20 -8.32 6.00
N LEU A 28 -6.23 -9.65 5.82
CA LEU A 28 -5.04 -10.41 5.44
C LEU A 28 -4.51 -9.94 4.09
N LEU A 29 -5.37 -9.88 3.07
CA LEU A 29 -5.00 -9.45 1.73
C LEU A 29 -4.44 -8.01 1.71
N TYR A 30 -5.11 -7.06 2.36
CA TYR A 30 -4.63 -5.68 2.40
C TYR A 30 -3.41 -5.50 3.29
N GLY A 31 -3.27 -6.26 4.38
CA GLY A 31 -2.06 -6.22 5.22
C GLY A 31 -0.84 -6.76 4.47
N SER A 32 -1.05 -7.79 3.67
CA SER A 32 -0.09 -8.33 2.72
C SER A 32 0.29 -7.29 1.67
N PHE A 33 -0.71 -6.57 1.14
CA PHE A 33 -0.50 -5.51 0.16
C PHE A 33 0.25 -4.30 0.73
N GLY A 34 -0.05 -3.86 1.96
CA GLY A 34 0.70 -2.80 2.62
C GLY A 34 2.16 -3.18 2.88
N SER A 35 2.38 -4.44 3.27
CA SER A 35 3.72 -5.00 3.43
C SER A 35 4.46 -5.10 2.09
N PHE A 36 3.77 -5.42 1.00
CA PHE A 36 4.34 -5.38 -0.36
C PHE A 36 4.71 -3.95 -0.78
N PHE A 37 3.83 -3.00 -0.48
CA PHE A 37 4.03 -1.61 -0.83
C PHE A 37 5.25 -1.00 -0.12
N ILE A 38 5.43 -1.26 1.17
CA ILE A 38 6.59 -0.73 1.90
C ILE A 38 7.90 -1.35 1.39
N ASP A 39 7.87 -2.60 0.96
CA ASP A 39 9.03 -3.25 0.33
C ASP A 39 9.37 -2.64 -1.04
N LEU A 40 8.38 -2.24 -1.85
CA LEU A 40 8.65 -1.48 -3.08
C LEU A 40 9.35 -0.15 -2.78
N ILE A 41 8.89 0.57 -1.77
CA ILE A 41 9.50 1.84 -1.33
C ILE A 41 10.93 1.59 -0.86
N ASN A 42 11.15 0.61 0.02
CA ASN A 42 12.49 0.30 0.52
C ASN A 42 13.42 -0.18 -0.60
N LEU A 43 12.95 -1.02 -1.52
CA LEU A 43 13.72 -1.43 -2.69
C LEU A 43 14.10 -0.23 -3.56
N ARG A 44 13.20 0.76 -3.71
CA ARG A 44 13.46 1.97 -4.49
C ARG A 44 14.56 2.87 -3.91
N PHE A 45 14.57 3.06 -2.60
CA PHE A 45 15.46 4.05 -1.95
C PHE A 45 16.68 3.42 -1.27
N LEU A 46 16.55 2.20 -0.77
CA LEU A 46 17.58 1.49 -0.02
C LEU A 46 18.16 0.29 -0.77
N ASN A 47 17.54 -0.11 -1.89
CA ASN A 47 17.91 -1.31 -2.66
C ASN A 47 17.94 -2.58 -1.78
N LYS A 48 16.99 -2.66 -0.85
CA LYS A 48 16.79 -3.76 0.10
C LYS A 48 15.32 -3.91 0.42
N CYS A 49 14.86 -5.15 0.54
CA CYS A 49 13.60 -5.49 1.20
C CYS A 49 13.87 -5.89 2.66
N GLU A 50 12.88 -5.70 3.54
CA GLU A 50 12.97 -6.30 4.87
C GLU A 50 12.88 -7.83 4.77
N PRO A 51 13.43 -8.60 5.74
CA PRO A 51 13.40 -10.06 5.68
C PRO A 51 11.97 -10.62 5.59
N ARG A 52 11.57 -10.99 4.37
CA ARG A 52 10.38 -11.76 3.94
C ARG A 52 9.20 -11.72 4.92
N ASN A 53 8.25 -10.82 4.65
CA ASN A 53 6.89 -11.00 5.14
C ASN A 53 6.30 -12.29 4.55
N TYR A 54 5.58 -13.07 5.37
CA TYR A 54 5.02 -14.38 5.01
C TYR A 54 3.97 -14.35 3.88
N PHE A 55 3.64 -13.16 3.39
CA PHE A 55 2.36 -12.86 2.77
C PHE A 55 2.42 -12.60 1.26
N TYR A 56 3.60 -12.50 0.65
CA TYR A 56 3.76 -12.33 -0.80
C TYR A 56 5.13 -12.85 -1.28
N SER A 57 5.25 -13.13 -2.57
CA SER A 57 6.46 -13.69 -3.18
C SER A 57 7.58 -12.64 -3.38
N ASN A 58 8.79 -13.08 -3.70
CA ASN A 58 10.00 -12.24 -3.69
C ASN A 58 9.93 -11.03 -4.66
N VAL A 59 9.64 -9.84 -4.13
CA VAL A 59 9.51 -8.56 -4.87
C VAL A 59 10.76 -8.23 -5.66
N GLU A 60 11.95 -8.55 -5.14
CA GLU A 60 13.25 -8.32 -5.79
C GLU A 60 13.39 -9.09 -7.12
N VAL A 61 12.67 -10.20 -7.27
CA VAL A 61 12.66 -11.01 -8.50
C VAL A 61 11.78 -10.37 -9.57
N ILE A 62 10.67 -9.75 -9.16
CA ILE A 62 9.65 -9.17 -10.05
C ILE A 62 10.10 -7.77 -10.50
N TYR A 63 10.58 -6.94 -9.57
CA TYR A 63 10.89 -5.54 -9.82
C TYR A 63 12.39 -5.28 -9.94
N LYS A 64 12.95 -5.52 -11.13
CA LYS A 64 14.39 -5.30 -11.43
C LYS A 64 14.70 -3.91 -11.98
N ASN A 65 13.68 -3.15 -12.36
CA ASN A 65 13.81 -1.83 -12.99
C ASN A 65 13.21 -0.75 -12.08
N LYS A 66 14.03 0.24 -11.73
CA LYS A 66 13.61 1.38 -10.89
C LYS A 66 12.46 2.19 -11.47
N GLU A 67 12.39 2.34 -12.80
CA GLU A 67 11.28 3.05 -13.44
C GLU A 67 9.95 2.31 -13.26
N VAL A 68 10.00 0.97 -13.28
CA VAL A 68 8.81 0.14 -13.04
C VAL A 68 8.39 0.24 -11.58
N ILE A 69 9.35 0.27 -10.65
CA ILE A 69 9.08 0.47 -9.21
C ILE A 69 8.44 1.84 -8.97
N ASP A 70 9.00 2.92 -9.55
CA ASP A 70 8.47 4.27 -9.40
C ASP A 70 7.01 4.38 -9.87
N LYS A 71 6.72 3.81 -11.05
CA LYS A 71 5.35 3.75 -11.60
C LYS A 71 4.42 2.94 -10.70
N GLU A 72 4.87 1.84 -10.13
CA GLU A 72 4.03 1.02 -9.27
C GLU A 72 3.74 1.71 -7.94
N ILE A 73 4.73 2.36 -7.32
CA ILE A 73 4.55 3.16 -6.10
C ILE A 73 3.53 4.28 -6.34
N GLU A 74 3.66 5.02 -7.44
CA GLU A 74 2.71 6.06 -7.83
C GLU A 74 1.29 5.49 -8.00
N ARG A 75 1.14 4.38 -8.72
CA ARG A 75 -0.15 3.71 -8.92
C ARG A 75 -0.79 3.28 -7.60
N ILE A 76 0.01 2.77 -6.65
CA ILE A 76 -0.49 2.35 -5.33
C ILE A 76 -0.98 3.56 -4.54
N TYR A 77 -0.25 4.68 -4.52
CA TYR A 77 -0.73 5.89 -3.84
C TYR A 77 -2.04 6.41 -4.43
N PHE A 78 -2.16 6.51 -5.75
CA PHE A 78 -3.42 6.95 -6.36
C PHE A 78 -4.57 6.01 -6.08
N PHE A 79 -4.29 4.70 -6.02
CA PHE A 79 -5.28 3.73 -5.61
C PHE A 79 -5.75 3.93 -4.16
N ILE A 80 -4.81 4.14 -3.23
CA ILE A 80 -5.14 4.43 -1.83
C ILE A 80 -6.00 5.69 -1.72
N ASP A 81 -5.66 6.75 -2.46
CA ASP A 81 -6.40 8.01 -2.48
C ASP A 81 -7.83 7.83 -3.04
N GLU A 82 -7.97 7.12 -4.16
CA GLU A 82 -9.26 6.77 -4.77
C GLU A 82 -10.13 5.97 -3.80
N LEU A 83 -9.55 4.95 -3.14
CA LEU A 83 -10.27 4.15 -2.16
C LEU A 83 -10.73 4.99 -0.99
N TYR A 84 -9.85 5.81 -0.41
CA TYR A 84 -10.18 6.62 0.76
C TYR A 84 -11.31 7.61 0.45
N LEU A 85 -11.19 8.38 -0.63
CA LEU A 85 -12.18 9.41 -0.99
C LEU A 85 -13.53 8.83 -1.44
N GLY A 86 -13.53 7.63 -2.02
CA GLY A 86 -14.72 6.99 -2.59
C GLY A 86 -15.48 6.05 -1.66
N SER A 87 -15.07 5.93 -0.40
CA SER A 87 -15.55 4.87 0.48
C SER A 87 -16.09 5.32 1.83
N ASP A 88 -16.67 4.36 2.55
CA ASP A 88 -17.27 4.53 3.87
C ASP A 88 -16.29 4.10 4.98
N SER A 89 -16.74 4.22 6.24
CA SER A 89 -15.91 3.97 7.41
C SER A 89 -15.36 2.54 7.50
N GLU A 90 -16.02 1.54 6.88
CA GLU A 90 -15.51 0.16 6.90
C GLU A 90 -14.25 0.00 6.04
N VAL A 91 -14.19 0.71 4.92
CA VAL A 91 -13.02 0.70 4.04
C VAL A 91 -11.91 1.53 4.66
N HIS A 92 -12.24 2.67 5.26
CA HIS A 92 -11.26 3.48 6.00
C HIS A 92 -10.57 2.66 7.10
N ASP A 93 -11.32 1.83 7.82
CA ASP A 93 -10.75 0.92 8.82
C ASP A 93 -9.70 -0.04 8.22
N VAL A 94 -10.02 -0.67 7.08
CA VAL A 94 -9.05 -1.52 6.36
C VAL A 94 -7.82 -0.72 5.93
N LEU A 95 -8.00 0.47 5.34
CA LEU A 95 -6.88 1.32 4.91
C LEU A 95 -6.00 1.73 6.11
N ASN A 96 -6.61 2.09 7.23
CA ASN A 96 -5.91 2.47 8.45
C ASN A 96 -5.03 1.32 8.96
N THR A 97 -5.64 0.16 9.21
CA THR A 97 -4.97 -1.00 9.80
C THR A 97 -3.95 -1.65 8.87
N CYS A 98 -4.20 -1.65 7.56
CA CYS A 98 -3.38 -2.45 6.65
C CYS A 98 -2.37 -1.64 5.83
N LEU A 99 -2.69 -0.38 5.50
CA LEU A 99 -1.87 0.42 4.58
C LEU A 99 -1.20 1.60 5.29
N PHE A 100 -1.95 2.40 6.05
CA PHE A 100 -1.38 3.52 6.78
C PHE A 100 -0.45 3.06 7.90
N GLU A 101 -0.83 2.03 8.66
CA GLU A 101 0.06 1.41 9.64
C GLU A 101 1.33 0.82 9.01
N ALA A 102 1.23 0.17 7.85
CA ALA A 102 2.40 -0.38 7.15
C ALA A 102 3.39 0.71 6.69
N MET A 103 2.90 1.91 6.39
CA MET A 103 3.73 3.06 6.01
C MET A 103 4.30 3.82 7.23
N MET A 104 3.77 3.57 8.43
CA MET A 104 4.11 4.31 9.64
C MET A 104 5.62 4.21 9.94
N GLY A 105 6.23 5.36 10.19
CA GLY A 105 7.64 5.46 10.57
C GLY A 105 8.63 5.39 9.40
N ASN A 106 8.17 5.22 8.16
CA ASN A 106 9.05 5.23 6.98
C ASN A 106 9.14 6.63 6.36
N ASP A 107 10.29 7.29 6.46
CA ASP A 107 10.45 8.67 5.98
C ASP A 107 10.21 8.82 4.45
N PHE A 108 10.55 7.80 3.67
CA PHE A 108 10.31 7.81 2.22
C PHE A 108 8.81 7.75 1.92
N SER A 109 8.06 6.89 2.63
CA SER A 109 6.61 6.77 2.47
C SER A 109 5.92 8.10 2.73
N TYR A 110 6.30 8.82 3.80
CA TYR A 110 5.69 10.12 4.08
C TYR A 110 6.00 11.18 3.02
N ASN A 111 7.25 11.22 2.53
CA ASN A 111 7.65 12.16 1.49
C ASN A 111 6.92 11.90 0.18
N LEU A 112 6.74 10.63 -0.19
CA LEU A 112 5.97 10.24 -1.37
C LEU A 112 4.47 10.51 -1.18
N ALA A 113 3.91 10.15 -0.03
CA ALA A 113 2.50 10.37 0.30
C ALA A 113 2.09 11.84 0.13
N ARG A 114 2.94 12.78 0.55
CA ARG A 114 2.70 14.22 0.35
C ARG A 114 2.56 14.64 -1.12
N ASN A 115 3.20 13.91 -2.03
CA ASN A 115 3.20 14.23 -3.45
C ASN A 115 2.05 13.58 -4.23
N PHE A 116 1.56 12.43 -3.76
CA PHE A 116 0.60 11.61 -4.52
C PHE A 116 -0.79 11.51 -3.88
N LEU A 117 -0.91 11.63 -2.56
CA LEU A 117 -2.22 11.64 -1.90
C LEU A 117 -2.85 13.03 -2.00
N SER A 118 -4.18 13.07 -2.11
CA SER A 118 -4.92 14.30 -1.94
C SER A 118 -4.71 14.88 -0.54
N LYS A 119 -4.96 16.19 -0.39
CA LYS A 119 -4.83 16.87 0.90
C LYS A 119 -5.66 16.21 2.01
N GLU A 120 -6.85 15.72 1.67
CA GLU A 120 -7.75 15.07 2.63
C GLU A 120 -7.17 13.74 3.11
N THR A 121 -6.86 12.83 2.19
CA THR A 121 -6.28 11.52 2.51
C THR A 121 -4.93 11.67 3.22
N TYR A 122 -4.09 12.61 2.78
CA TYR A 122 -2.79 12.86 3.42
C TYR A 122 -2.92 13.36 4.86
N ASN A 123 -3.86 14.28 5.12
CA ASN A 123 -4.09 14.79 6.48
C ASN A 123 -4.60 13.67 7.40
N HIS A 124 -5.52 12.83 6.92
CA HIS A 124 -5.99 11.67 7.66
C HIS A 124 -4.86 10.66 7.92
N TYR A 125 -4.04 10.36 6.91
CA TYR A 125 -2.85 9.52 7.07
C TYR A 125 -1.93 10.04 8.18
N LEU A 126 -1.67 11.35 8.24
CA LEU A 126 -0.87 11.96 9.31
C LEU A 126 -1.51 11.81 10.70
N GLU A 127 -2.83 11.95 10.80
CA GLU A 127 -3.57 11.77 12.05
C GLU A 127 -3.45 10.34 12.56
N ILE A 128 -3.71 9.34 11.70
CA ILE A 128 -3.67 7.92 12.05
C ILE A 128 -2.26 7.48 12.46
N THR A 129 -1.25 7.93 11.71
CA THR A 129 0.15 7.56 11.99
C THR A 129 0.80 8.39 13.10
N LYS A 130 0.07 9.36 13.68
CA LYS A 130 0.51 10.25 14.76
C LYS A 130 1.89 10.85 14.52
N ARG A 131 2.25 11.13 13.26
CA ARG A 131 3.53 11.79 12.98
C ARG A 131 3.42 13.23 13.43
N VAL A 132 3.94 13.51 14.63
CA VAL A 132 4.16 14.88 15.09
C VAL A 132 5.24 15.45 14.18
N ILE A 133 4.85 16.41 13.33
CA ILE A 133 5.76 17.20 12.48
C ILE A 133 6.53 18.18 13.37
#